data_AF-W9W448-F1
#
_entry.id   AF-W9W448-F1
#
_cell.length_a   1.000
_cell.length_b   1.000
_cell.length_c   1.000
_cell.angle_alpha   90.00
_cell.angle_beta   90.00
_cell.angle_gamma   90.00
#
_symmetry.space_group_name_H-M   'P 1'
#
loop_
_entity.id
_entity.type
_entity.pdbx_description
1 polymer ?
#
loop_
_entity_poly.entity_id
_entity_poly.type
_entity_poly.pdbx_seq_one_letter_code
_entity_poly.pdbx_strand_id
1 'polypeptide(L)'
;LAPWKIRLLRIAPSADLQSDLTCDLLTADLVPFPGVGLVVESAIVQYEALSYTWGYPVLTKSINCSGLRLPVSETMYEALRYIRRKDITSYL
;
A
#
# COMPACT_ATOMS: atom_id res chain seq x y z
N LEU A 1 11.31 10.95 9.17
CA LEU A 1 11.60 9.51 9.42
C LEU A 1 13.11 9.36 9.54
N ALA A 2 13.59 8.39 10.33
CA ALA A 2 15.03 8.11 10.36
C ALA A 2 15.51 7.55 9.00
N PRO A 3 16.80 7.66 8.64
CA PRO A 3 17.30 7.25 7.32
C PRO A 3 17.03 5.80 6.93
N TRP A 4 16.91 4.90 7.91
CA TRP A 4 16.62 3.48 7.70
C TRP A 4 15.12 3.15 7.79
N LYS A 5 14.23 4.16 7.84
CA LYS A 5 12.78 3.93 7.92
C LYS A 5 12.12 4.27 6.60
N ILE A 6 11.25 3.39 6.14
CA ILE A 6 10.38 3.60 4.98
C ILE A 6 8.91 3.60 5.38
N ARG A 7 8.06 4.00 4.44
CA ARG A 7 6.61 3.85 4.56
C ARG A 7 6.15 2.74 3.64
N LEU A 8 5.22 1.92 4.13
CA LEU A 8 4.55 0.90 3.35
C LEU A 8 3.06 1.22 3.32
N LEU A 9 2.44 0.98 2.17
CA LEU A 9 1.01 0.99 2.02
C LEU A 9 0.50 -0.45 2.16
N ARG A 10 -0.27 -0.70 3.21
CA ARG A 10 -0.93 -1.99 3.44
C ARG A 10 -2.35 -1.95 2.87
N ILE A 11 -2.64 -2.77 1.88
CA ILE A 11 -3.98 -2.83 1.26
C ILE A 11 -4.82 -3.88 1.96
N ALA A 12 -6.01 -3.51 2.42
CA ALA A 12 -6.95 -4.45 3.03
C ALA A 12 -7.60 -5.37 1.98
N PRO A 13 -7.72 -6.68 2.28
CA PRO A 13 -8.43 -7.61 1.40
C PRO A 13 -9.92 -7.26 1.31
N SER A 14 -10.59 -7.77 0.28
CA SER A 14 -12.06 -7.74 0.20
C SER A 14 -12.58 -8.81 -0.74
N ALA A 15 -13.68 -9.46 -0.34
CA ALA A 15 -14.41 -10.40 -1.17
C ALA A 15 -14.97 -9.72 -2.44
N ASP A 16 -15.39 -8.46 -2.30
CA ASP A 16 -15.80 -7.61 -3.42
C ASP A 16 -14.62 -6.75 -3.89
N LEU A 17 -13.93 -7.20 -4.94
CA LEU A 17 -12.84 -6.44 -5.55
C LEU A 17 -13.31 -5.13 -6.18
N GLN A 18 -14.62 -4.94 -6.35
CA GLN A 18 -15.16 -3.69 -6.86
C GLN A 18 -15.38 -2.63 -5.77
N SER A 19 -15.46 -3.04 -4.49
CA SER A 19 -15.58 -2.14 -3.34
C SER A 19 -14.44 -1.14 -3.23
N ASP A 20 -14.66 -0.07 -2.46
CA ASP A 20 -13.67 0.96 -2.19
C ASP A 20 -12.35 0.37 -1.66
N LEU A 21 -11.23 0.93 -2.10
CA LEU A 21 -9.91 0.60 -1.60
C LEU A 21 -9.74 1.17 -0.19
N THR A 22 -9.49 0.28 0.76
CA THR A 22 -9.12 0.63 2.13
C THR A 22 -7.68 0.20 2.38
N CYS A 23 -6.87 1.11 2.88
CA CYS A 23 -5.45 0.92 3.11
C CYS A 23 -5.02 1.48 4.47
N ASP A 24 -3.85 1.08 4.93
CA ASP A 24 -3.15 1.69 6.05
C ASP A 24 -1.74 2.11 5.64
N LEU A 25 -1.26 3.22 6.20
CA LEU A 25 0.13 3.65 6.04
C LEU A 25 0.95 3.23 7.24
N LEU A 26 1.89 2.32 7.03
CA LEU A 26 2.76 1.79 8.07
C LEU A 26 4.17 2.37 7.93
N THR A 27 4.90 2.41 9.04
CA THR A 27 6.34 2.68 9.04
C THR A 27 7.08 1.38 9.28
N ALA A 28 8.06 1.09 8.44
CA ALA A 28 8.90 -0.10 8.54
C ALA A 28 10.38 0.27 8.61
N ASP A 29 11.16 -0.58 9.25
CA ASP A 29 12.61 -0.45 9.33
C ASP A 29 13.25 -1.27 8.21
N LEU A 30 14.19 -0.67 7.50
CA LEU A 30 15.10 -1.34 6.58
C LEU A 30 16.04 -2.21 7.42
N VAL A 31 15.92 -3.52 7.25
CA VAL A 31 16.71 -4.52 7.96
C VAL A 31 17.74 -5.14 7.00
N PRO A 32 18.88 -5.64 7.50
CA PRO A 32 19.90 -6.28 6.66
C PRO A 32 19.53 -7.70 6.19
N PHE A 33 18.25 -8.07 6.25
CA PHE A 33 17.70 -9.37 5.87
C PHE A 33 16.61 -9.19 4.80
N PRO A 34 16.25 -10.23 4.03
CA PRO A 34 15.19 -10.12 3.03
C PRO A 34 13.85 -9.72 3.66
N GLY A 35 13.27 -8.62 3.18
CA GLY A 35 12.01 -8.05 3.66
C GLY A 35 12.21 -6.75 4.45
N VAL A 36 11.18 -6.34 5.19
CA VAL A 36 11.14 -5.09 5.97
C VAL A 36 10.56 -5.35 7.35
N GLY A 37 11.17 -4.73 8.37
CA GLY A 37 10.76 -4.89 9.75
C GLY A 37 9.54 -4.02 10.08
N LEU A 38 8.36 -4.62 10.21
CA LEU A 38 7.18 -3.93 10.72
C LEU A 38 7.26 -3.86 12.24
N VAL A 39 7.55 -2.66 12.75
CA VAL A 39 7.66 -2.40 14.20
C VAL A 39 6.37 -2.78 14.93
N VAL A 40 5.21 -2.49 14.34
CA VAL A 40 3.90 -2.74 14.95
C VAL A 40 3.60 -4.24 15.11
N GLU A 41 4.04 -5.05 14.15
CA GLU A 41 3.74 -6.48 14.11
C GLU A 41 4.89 -7.33 14.67
N SER A 42 6.01 -6.69 15.04
CA SER A 42 7.24 -7.38 15.45
C SER A 42 7.64 -8.49 14.47
N ALA A 43 7.46 -8.23 13.17
CA ALA A 43 7.60 -9.22 12.10
C ALA A 43 8.38 -8.64 10.91
N ILE A 44 9.05 -9.54 10.17
CA ILE A 44 9.64 -9.21 8.87
C ILE A 44 8.63 -9.62 7.80
N VAL A 45 8.20 -8.66 6.97
CA VAL A 45 7.28 -8.93 5.87
C VAL A 45 7.97 -8.77 4.53
N GLN A 46 7.55 -9.60 3.58
CA GLN A 46 7.87 -9.38 2.18
C GLN A 46 6.91 -8.33 1.63
N TYR A 47 7.41 -7.49 0.75
CA TYR A 47 6.63 -6.46 0.07
C TYR A 47 6.93 -6.51 -1.42
N GLU A 48 5.98 -6.05 -2.22
CA GLU A 48 6.16 -5.93 -3.65
C GLU A 48 6.43 -4.46 -3.98
N ALA A 49 7.67 -4.15 -4.38
CA ALA A 49 8.01 -2.81 -4.82
C ALA A 49 7.41 -2.55 -6.20
N LEU A 50 6.40 -1.68 -6.27
CA LEU A 50 5.85 -1.23 -7.55
C LEU A 50 6.55 0.04 -8.01
N SER A 51 7.41 -0.08 -9.03
CA SER A 51 8.03 1.07 -9.69
C SER A 51 7.24 1.44 -10.94
N TYR A 52 6.24 2.32 -10.80
CA TYR A 52 5.38 2.75 -11.90
C TYR A 52 5.40 4.28 -12.05
N THR A 53 5.45 4.76 -13.30
CA THR A 53 5.22 6.18 -13.61
C THR A 53 3.72 6.38 -13.72
N TRP A 54 3.11 7.08 -12.75
CA TRP A 54 1.65 7.22 -12.63
C TRP A 54 0.95 8.00 -13.77
N GLY A 55 1.63 8.23 -14.89
CA GLY A 55 1.07 8.86 -16.07
C GLY A 55 0.61 10.30 -15.79
N TYR A 56 -0.56 10.64 -16.35
CA TYR A 56 -1.14 11.97 -16.22
C TYR A 56 -1.55 12.25 -14.75
N PRO A 57 -1.10 13.36 -14.14
CA PRO A 57 -1.14 13.56 -12.69
C PRO A 57 -2.52 13.96 -12.14
N VAL A 58 -3.57 13.97 -12.97
CA VAL A 58 -4.90 14.39 -12.52
C VAL A 58 -5.48 13.36 -11.58
N LEU A 59 -5.83 13.84 -10.38
CA LEU A 59 -6.38 13.03 -9.31
C LEU A 59 -7.89 12.94 -9.49
N THR A 60 -8.36 11.85 -10.08
CA THR A 60 -9.78 11.61 -10.40
C THR A 60 -10.45 10.66 -9.42
N LYS A 61 -9.67 9.92 -8.62
CA LYS A 61 -10.15 8.86 -7.72
C LYS A 61 -9.73 9.13 -6.30
N SER A 62 -10.28 8.34 -5.38
CA SER A 62 -9.93 8.42 -3.96
C SER A 62 -9.82 7.03 -3.35
N ILE A 63 -8.88 6.87 -2.42
CA ILE A 63 -8.77 5.70 -1.54
C ILE A 63 -9.01 6.12 -0.09
N ASN A 64 -9.46 5.19 0.74
CA ASN A 64 -9.53 5.39 2.18
C ASN A 64 -8.23 4.88 2.83
N CYS A 65 -7.41 5.78 3.36
CA CYS A 65 -6.16 5.43 4.03
C CYS A 65 -6.25 5.80 5.51
N SER A 66 -6.37 4.79 6.39
CA SER A 66 -6.53 4.97 7.83
C SER A 66 -7.63 5.99 8.21
N GLY A 67 -8.78 5.93 7.52
CA GLY A 67 -9.93 6.82 7.73
C GLY A 67 -9.88 8.15 6.96
N LEU A 68 -8.74 8.47 6.31
CA LEU A 68 -8.58 9.67 5.51
C LEU A 68 -8.80 9.38 4.02
N ARG A 69 -9.60 10.21 3.36
CA ARG A 69 -9.83 10.11 1.92
C ARG A 69 -8.66 10.76 1.16
N LEU A 70 -7.81 9.95 0.53
CA LEU A 70 -6.65 10.42 -0.22
C LEU A 70 -6.94 10.43 -1.73
N PRO A 71 -6.76 11.56 -2.42
CA PRO A 71 -6.93 11.64 -3.87
C PRO A 71 -5.76 10.94 -4.58
N VAL A 72 -6.06 10.14 -5.61
CA VAL A 72 -5.09 9.40 -6.42
C VAL A 72 -5.45 9.50 -7.91
N SER A 73 -4.48 9.26 -8.79
CA SER A 73 -4.76 9.15 -10.22
C SER A 73 -5.58 7.89 -10.53
N GLU A 74 -6.27 7.90 -11.67
CA GLU A 74 -6.96 6.71 -12.21
C GLU A 74 -6.02 5.50 -12.30
N THR A 75 -4.83 5.72 -12.85
CA THR A 75 -3.82 4.67 -13.07
C THR A 75 -3.35 4.04 -11.76
N MET A 76 -3.18 4.85 -10.71
CA MET A 76 -2.85 4.37 -9.37
C MET A 76 -4.01 3.60 -8.76
N TYR A 77 -5.23 4.10 -8.89
CA TYR A 77 -6.41 3.44 -8.39
C TYR A 77 -6.60 2.03 -9.00
N GLU A 78 -6.49 1.91 -10.32
CA GLU A 78 -6.61 0.63 -11.03
C GLU A 78 -5.46 -0.33 -10.68
N ALA A 79 -4.21 0.17 -10.58
CA ALA A 79 -3.08 -0.67 -10.17
C ALA A 79 -3.28 -1.24 -8.76
N LEU A 80 -3.69 -0.40 -7.80
CA LEU A 80 -3.97 -0.85 -6.43
C LEU A 80 -5.11 -1.87 -6.37
N ARG A 81 -6.15 -1.73 -7.21
CA ARG A 81 -7.23 -2.73 -7.32
C ARG A 81 -6.75 -4.04 -7.91
N TYR A 82 -5.91 -3.98 -8.93
CA TYR A 82 -5.35 -5.18 -9.54
C TYR A 82 -4.48 -5.98 -8.56
N ILE A 83 -3.72 -5.28 -7.72
CA ILE A 83 -2.86 -5.89 -6.69
C ILE A 83 -3.68 -6.41 -5.49
N ARG A 84 -4.86 -5.83 -5.23
CA ARG A 84 -5.73 -6.22 -4.11
C ARG A 84 -6.13 -7.69 -4.25
N ARG A 85 -5.72 -8.50 -3.27
CA ARG A 85 -6.15 -9.90 -3.18
C ARG A 85 -7.43 -10.01 -2.34
N LYS A 86 -8.24 -11.01 -2.65
CA LYS A 86 -9.52 -11.23 -1.97
C LYS A 86 -9.34 -11.67 -0.51
N ASP A 87 -8.29 -12.44 -0.24
CA ASP A 87 -8.15 -13.20 1.01
C ASP A 87 -6.86 -12.85 1.77
N ILE A 88 -5.99 -12.03 1.17
CA ILE A 88 -4.63 -11.78 1.66
C ILE A 88 -4.36 -10.28 1.66
N THR A 89 -3.83 -9.79 2.78
CA THR A 89 -3.30 -8.43 2.91
C THR A 89 -2.00 -8.30 2.11
N SER A 90 -1.91 -7.25 1.29
CA SER A 90 -0.72 -6.96 0.47
C SER A 90 0.03 -5.74 1.01
N TYR A 91 1.37 -5.76 0.93
CA TYR A 91 2.26 -4.68 1.33
C TYR A 91 2.98 -4.12 0.10
N LEU A 92 2.83 -2.82 -0.14
CA LEU A 92 3.45 -2.07 -1.24
C LEU A 92 4.38 -0.97 -0.71
#